data_AF-A0A392NUW4-F1
#
_entry.id   AF-A0A392NUW4-F1
#
_cell.length_a   1.000
_cell.length_b   1.000
_cell.length_c   1.000
_cell.angle_alpha   90.00
_cell.angle_beta   90.00
_cell.angle_gamma   90.00
#
_symmetry.space_group_name_H-M   'P 1'
#
loop_
_entity.id
_entity.type
_entity.pdbx_description
1 polymer ?
#
loop_
_entity_poly.entity_id
_entity_poly.type
_entity_poly.pdbx_seq_one_letter_code
_entity_poly.pdbx_strand_id
1 'polypeptide(L)'
;PWPKSRDYVPYANAPYKSLTVEKAVQNWIQYEGNVFRFPGGGTQFPQGADAYINELASVIPLDNGMVRTALDTGCGVASWGAYLFKKNVIAMSIAPRDSHEAQVQFALERGVPAIIGVLGTIMLPFPSGSFDMAHCSRCLIPWGANGENNYDVS
;
A
#
# COMPACT_ATOMS: atom_id res chain seq x y z
N PRO A 1 -9.61 -5.37 16.81
CA PRO A 1 -8.30 -4.99 17.39
C PRO A 1 -7.17 -5.19 16.39
N TRP A 2 -6.33 -4.17 16.21
CA TRP A 2 -5.02 -4.35 15.59
C TRP A 2 -4.25 -5.47 16.33
N PRO A 3 -3.60 -6.43 15.66
CA PRO A 3 -3.33 -6.53 14.22
C PRO A 3 -4.33 -7.38 13.43
N LYS A 4 -5.45 -7.85 14.01
CA LYS A 4 -6.40 -8.71 13.27
C LYS A 4 -6.96 -8.03 12.02
N SER A 5 -7.16 -6.72 12.04
CA SER A 5 -7.68 -5.98 10.89
C SER A 5 -6.71 -5.91 9.71
N ARG A 6 -5.40 -6.11 9.94
CA ARG A 6 -4.39 -6.22 8.88
C ARG A 6 -4.74 -7.32 7.87
N ASP A 7 -5.20 -8.45 8.40
CA ASP A 7 -5.45 -9.68 7.64
C ASP A 7 -6.95 -9.94 7.43
N TYR A 8 -7.84 -9.32 8.22
CA TYR A 8 -9.27 -9.57 8.16
C TYR A 8 -10.09 -8.29 8.26
N VAL A 9 -10.90 -7.99 7.24
CA VAL A 9 -11.85 -6.87 7.24
C VAL A 9 -13.27 -7.41 7.28
N PRO A 10 -14.17 -6.90 8.14
CA PRO A 10 -15.57 -7.30 8.12
C PRO A 10 -16.20 -7.11 6.75
N TYR A 11 -16.93 -8.11 6.25
CA TYR A 11 -17.58 -8.05 4.93
C TYR A 11 -18.56 -6.87 4.82
N ALA A 12 -19.20 -6.52 5.94
CA ALA A 12 -20.14 -5.41 6.04
C ALA A 12 -19.48 -4.03 5.82
N ASN A 13 -18.16 -3.92 5.96
CA ASN A 13 -17.44 -2.64 5.87
C ASN A 13 -16.96 -2.34 4.43
N ALA A 14 -17.18 -3.24 3.47
CA ALA A 14 -16.81 -2.98 2.07
C ALA A 14 -18.01 -2.42 1.28
N PRO A 15 -17.89 -1.21 0.70
CA PRO A 15 -18.98 -0.59 -0.06
C PRO A 15 -19.26 -1.30 -1.40
N TYR A 16 -18.24 -1.89 -2.04
CA TYR A 16 -18.34 -2.51 -3.35
C TYR A 16 -17.88 -3.97 -3.35
N LYS A 17 -18.86 -4.89 -3.32
CA LYS A 17 -18.63 -6.34 -3.23
C LYS A 17 -18.13 -6.96 -4.55
N SER A 18 -18.33 -6.31 -5.70
CA SER A 18 -17.89 -6.80 -7.01
C SER A 18 -16.36 -6.92 -7.13
N LEU A 19 -15.61 -5.97 -6.53
CA LEU A 19 -14.15 -5.99 -6.52
C LEU A 19 -13.58 -7.24 -5.86
N THR A 20 -14.31 -7.81 -4.90
CA THR A 20 -13.88 -9.02 -4.17
C THR A 20 -13.99 -10.28 -5.01
N VAL A 21 -14.84 -10.28 -6.04
CA VAL A 21 -14.96 -11.38 -7.01
C VAL A 21 -13.83 -11.27 -8.04
N GLU A 22 -13.56 -10.06 -8.53
CA GLU A 22 -12.56 -9.83 -9.57
C GLU A 22 -11.12 -9.97 -9.04
N LYS A 23 -10.85 -9.47 -7.83
CA LYS A 23 -9.52 -9.55 -7.20
C LYS A 23 -9.25 -10.84 -6.43
N ALA A 24 -10.26 -11.70 -6.24
CA ALA A 24 -10.06 -13.06 -5.72
C ALA A 24 -9.18 -13.90 -6.66
N VAL A 25 -9.30 -13.70 -7.97
CA VAL A 25 -8.48 -14.40 -8.98
C VAL A 25 -6.99 -14.10 -8.80
N GLN A 26 -6.66 -12.89 -8.34
CA GLN A 26 -5.26 -12.46 -8.12
C GLN A 26 -4.75 -12.78 -6.71
N ASN A 27 -5.54 -13.48 -5.88
CA ASN A 27 -5.21 -13.84 -4.50
C ASN A 27 -4.92 -12.64 -3.58
N TRP A 28 -5.46 -11.46 -3.89
CA TRP A 28 -5.30 -10.26 -3.04
C TRP A 28 -6.29 -10.26 -1.87
N ILE A 29 -7.49 -10.79 -2.10
CA ILE A 29 -8.60 -10.83 -1.14
C ILE A 29 -9.30 -12.18 -1.29
N GLN A 30 -9.65 -12.81 -0.18
CA GLN A 30 -10.46 -14.02 -0.13
C GLN A 30 -11.74 -13.73 0.66
N TYR A 31 -12.89 -14.13 0.13
CA TYR A 31 -14.15 -14.03 0.85
C TYR A 31 -14.35 -15.25 1.76
N GLU A 32 -14.52 -15.01 3.06
CA GLU A 32 -14.71 -16.05 4.09
C GLU A 32 -16.00 -15.80 4.88
N GLY A 33 -17.13 -15.67 4.17
CA GLY A 33 -18.45 -15.51 4.78
C GLY A 33 -18.68 -14.13 5.40
N ASN A 34 -18.26 -13.93 6.65
CA ASN A 34 -18.48 -12.65 7.36
C ASN A 34 -17.28 -11.69 7.28
N VAL A 35 -16.16 -12.15 6.71
CA VAL A 35 -14.93 -11.36 6.58
C VAL A 35 -14.32 -11.51 5.19
N PHE A 36 -13.53 -10.50 4.82
CA PHE A 36 -12.52 -10.59 3.79
C PHE A 36 -11.17 -10.89 4.43
N ARG A 37 -10.50 -11.93 3.94
CA ARG A 37 -9.14 -12.28 4.32
C ARG A 37 -8.14 -11.72 3.31
N PHE A 38 -7.06 -11.14 3.81
CA PHE A 38 -5.96 -10.56 3.04
C PHE A 38 -4.70 -11.39 3.31
N PRO A 39 -4.32 -12.32 2.42
CA PRO A 39 -3.20 -13.22 2.66
C PRO A 39 -1.83 -12.53 2.56
N GLY A 40 -1.78 -11.23 2.24
CA GLY A 40 -0.54 -10.48 2.05
C GLY A 40 0.17 -10.77 0.72
N GLY A 41 -0.35 -11.69 -0.09
CA GLY A 41 0.19 -12.04 -1.40
C GLY A 41 -0.49 -11.32 -2.57
N GLY A 42 -0.11 -11.73 -3.78
CA GLY A 42 -0.73 -11.27 -5.01
C GLY A 42 0.22 -11.29 -6.20
N THR A 43 -0.25 -10.80 -7.35
CA THR A 43 0.57 -10.59 -8.56
C THR A 43 1.92 -9.90 -8.28
N GLN A 44 1.94 -8.90 -7.38
CA GLN A 44 3.15 -8.16 -7.00
C GLN A 44 3.96 -8.84 -5.89
N PHE A 45 3.33 -9.71 -5.10
CA PHE A 45 3.94 -10.39 -3.96
C PHE A 45 3.66 -11.91 -4.06
N PRO A 46 4.25 -12.60 -5.04
CA PRO A 46 3.95 -14.02 -5.28
C PRO A 46 4.34 -14.92 -4.10
N GLN A 47 5.37 -14.53 -3.34
CA GLN A 47 5.79 -15.20 -2.09
C GLN A 47 5.27 -14.50 -0.82
N GLY A 48 4.35 -13.54 -0.97
CA GLY A 48 3.83 -12.72 0.13
C GLY A 48 4.65 -11.46 0.42
N ALA A 49 3.98 -10.44 0.98
CA ALA A 49 4.58 -9.15 1.30
C ALA A 49 5.70 -9.26 2.35
N ASP A 50 5.61 -10.21 3.30
CA ASP A 50 6.67 -10.46 4.28
C ASP A 50 8.00 -10.83 3.63
N ALA A 51 7.99 -11.78 2.68
CA ALA A 51 9.20 -12.22 2.00
C ALA A 51 9.86 -11.06 1.24
N TYR A 52 9.03 -10.28 0.53
CA TYR A 52 9.48 -9.09 -0.19
C TYR A 52 10.07 -8.01 0.73
N ILE A 53 9.41 -7.73 1.87
CA ILE A 53 9.91 -6.76 2.85
C ILE A 53 11.21 -7.24 3.49
N ASN A 54 11.37 -8.53 3.75
CA ASN A 54 12.61 -9.08 4.28
C ASN A 54 13.76 -8.99 3.27
N GLU A 55 13.47 -9.19 1.98
CA GLU A 55 14.45 -8.96 0.91
C GLU A 55 14.87 -7.47 0.87
N LEU A 56 13.92 -6.53 0.91
CA LEU A 56 14.23 -5.10 1.02
C LEU A 56 15.05 -4.78 2.27
N ALA A 57 14.71 -5.39 3.41
CA ALA A 57 15.41 -5.19 4.68
C ALA A 57 16.88 -5.65 4.66
N SER A 58 17.26 -6.50 3.70
CA SER A 58 18.66 -6.94 3.52
C SER A 58 19.58 -5.84 2.97
N VAL A 59 19.00 -4.83 2.31
CA VAL A 59 19.72 -3.73 1.67
C VAL A 59 19.35 -2.36 2.23
N ILE A 60 18.13 -2.23 2.77
CA ILE A 60 17.62 -1.01 3.39
C ILE A 60 17.38 -1.31 4.88
N PRO A 61 17.93 -0.52 5.79
CA PRO A 61 17.84 -0.77 7.23
C PRO A 61 16.46 -0.38 7.79
N LEU A 62 15.45 -1.22 7.54
CA LEU A 62 14.08 -1.02 7.99
C LEU A 62 13.91 -1.26 9.50
N ASP A 63 14.79 -2.06 10.12
CA ASP A 63 14.63 -2.50 11.52
C ASP A 63 15.30 -1.58 12.57
N ASN A 64 16.14 -0.62 12.15
CA ASN A 64 16.90 0.23 13.08
C ASN A 64 16.27 1.60 13.34
N GLY A 65 15.10 1.88 12.75
CA GLY A 65 14.37 3.14 12.90
C GLY A 65 14.87 4.29 12.02
N MET A 66 15.80 4.07 11.08
CA MET A 66 16.18 5.09 10.10
C MET A 66 15.06 5.37 9.08
N VAL A 67 14.32 4.33 8.70
CA VAL A 67 13.08 4.46 7.93
C VAL A 67 11.93 4.35 8.93
N ARG A 68 11.06 5.36 8.99
CA ARG A 68 9.89 5.43 9.86
C ARG A 68 8.62 5.70 9.08
N THR A 69 8.72 6.47 7.99
CA THR A 69 7.61 6.77 7.09
C THR A 69 7.95 6.37 5.66
N ALA A 70 6.97 5.80 4.96
CA ALA A 70 7.11 5.40 3.57
C ALA A 70 5.94 5.87 2.71
N LEU A 71 6.22 6.34 1.51
CA LEU A 71 5.23 6.63 0.49
C LEU A 71 4.99 5.38 -0.36
N ASP A 72 3.79 4.81 -0.35
CA ASP A 72 3.41 3.62 -1.12
C ASP A 72 2.53 4.02 -2.30
N THR A 73 3.02 3.81 -3.52
CA THR A 73 2.38 4.29 -4.73
C THR A 73 1.86 3.12 -5.56
N GLY A 74 0.56 3.15 -5.91
CA GLY A 74 -0.10 2.00 -6.54
C GLY A 74 -0.38 0.86 -5.56
N CYS A 75 -0.78 1.21 -4.34
CA CYS A 75 -0.88 0.32 -3.19
C CYS A 75 -1.88 -0.85 -3.33
N GLY A 76 -2.85 -0.75 -4.25
CA GLY A 76 -3.88 -1.76 -4.47
C GLY A 76 -4.77 -1.93 -3.24
N VAL A 77 -4.52 -2.96 -2.43
CA VAL A 77 -5.21 -3.17 -1.14
C VAL A 77 -4.32 -2.81 0.06
N ALA A 78 -3.18 -2.17 -0.17
CA ALA A 78 -2.14 -1.78 0.79
C ALA A 78 -1.43 -2.96 1.49
N SER A 79 -1.18 -4.07 0.78
CA SER A 79 -0.50 -5.24 1.37
C SER A 79 0.92 -4.93 1.82
N TRP A 80 1.68 -4.14 1.06
CA TRP A 80 3.03 -3.72 1.46
C TRP A 80 3.00 -2.85 2.72
N GLY A 81 2.22 -1.76 2.70
CA GLY A 81 2.06 -0.87 3.85
C GLY A 81 1.56 -1.58 5.11
N ALA A 82 0.61 -2.49 4.98
CA ALA A 82 0.06 -3.27 6.10
C ALA A 82 1.11 -4.19 6.76
N TYR A 83 2.08 -4.69 5.99
CA TYR A 83 3.10 -5.60 6.48
C TYR A 83 4.35 -4.86 6.99
N LEU A 84 4.60 -3.63 6.51
CA LEU A 84 5.65 -2.74 7.01
C LEU A 84 5.50 -2.37 8.50
N PHE A 85 4.30 -2.45 9.05
CA PHE A 85 4.10 -2.27 10.50
C PHE A 85 4.93 -3.24 11.35
N LYS A 86 5.30 -4.42 10.82
CA LYS A 86 6.23 -5.35 11.51
C LYS A 86 7.65 -4.81 11.64
N LYS A 87 8.01 -3.84 10.79
CA LYS A 87 9.28 -3.11 10.77
C LYS A 87 9.18 -1.76 11.48
N ASN A 88 8.07 -1.46 12.15
CA ASN A 88 7.78 -0.14 12.72
C ASN A 88 7.81 1.01 11.71
N VAL A 89 7.50 0.71 10.44
CA VAL A 89 7.38 1.71 9.37
C VAL A 89 5.90 1.95 9.06
N ILE A 90 5.50 3.21 9.01
CA ILE A 90 4.14 3.63 8.63
C ILE A 90 4.15 4.01 7.15
N ALA A 91 3.33 3.32 6.35
CA ALA A 91 3.13 3.68 4.96
C ALA A 91 1.95 4.65 4.80
N MET A 92 2.11 5.66 3.94
CA MET A 92 1.01 6.40 3.33
C MET A 92 0.77 5.85 1.94
N SER A 93 -0.35 5.18 1.76
CA SER A 93 -0.72 4.52 0.51
C SER A 93 -1.53 5.44 -0.40
N ILE A 94 -1.10 5.60 -1.63
CA ILE A 94 -1.80 6.37 -2.66
C ILE A 94 -2.34 5.40 -3.71
N ALA A 95 -3.67 5.37 -3.82
CA ALA A 95 -4.36 4.64 -4.88
C ALA A 95 -4.92 5.62 -5.92
N PRO A 96 -4.83 5.31 -7.23
CA PRO A 96 -5.56 6.05 -8.23
C PRO A 96 -7.06 5.87 -8.01
N ARG A 97 -7.86 6.83 -8.47
CA ARG A 97 -9.31 6.67 -8.54
C ARG A 97 -9.63 5.60 -9.58
N ASP A 98 -9.86 4.37 -9.13
CA ASP A 98 -10.40 3.32 -10.00
C ASP A 98 -11.94 3.32 -9.93
N SER A 99 -12.58 2.63 -10.87
CA SER A 99 -14.04 2.52 -10.98
C SER A 99 -14.72 1.84 -9.79
N HIS A 100 -13.96 1.44 -8.79
CA HIS A 100 -14.43 0.58 -7.72
C HIS A 100 -14.22 1.17 -6.33
N GLU A 101 -13.49 2.29 -6.19
CA GLU A 101 -13.29 3.14 -5.00
C GLU A 101 -12.91 2.42 -3.68
N ALA A 102 -12.76 1.10 -3.71
CA ALA A 102 -12.64 0.25 -2.53
C ALA A 102 -11.18 0.06 -2.10
N GLN A 103 -10.20 0.44 -2.93
CA GLN A 103 -8.78 0.31 -2.63
C GLN A 103 -8.38 1.08 -1.37
N VAL A 104 -8.75 2.36 -1.32
CA VAL A 104 -8.52 3.22 -0.14
C VAL A 104 -9.32 2.72 1.05
N GLN A 105 -10.59 2.34 0.86
CA GLN A 105 -11.38 1.78 1.97
C GLN A 105 -10.73 0.53 2.56
N PHE A 106 -10.30 -0.43 1.75
CA PHE A 106 -9.63 -1.63 2.24
C PHE A 106 -8.32 -1.31 2.95
N ALA A 107 -7.53 -0.36 2.46
CA ALA A 107 -6.32 0.09 3.15
C ALA A 107 -6.66 0.65 4.54
N LEU A 108 -7.66 1.52 4.64
CA LEU A 108 -8.10 2.14 5.89
C LEU A 108 -8.68 1.12 6.87
N GLU A 109 -9.54 0.20 6.41
CA GLU A 109 -10.06 -0.91 7.23
C GLU A 109 -8.94 -1.82 7.75
N ARG A 110 -7.86 -1.96 6.97
CA ARG A 110 -6.64 -2.67 7.34
C ARG A 110 -5.66 -1.82 8.16
N GLY A 111 -6.06 -0.65 8.62
CA GLY A 111 -5.26 0.23 9.48
C GLY A 111 -4.11 0.94 8.77
N VAL A 112 -4.05 0.91 7.44
CA VAL A 112 -3.02 1.61 6.65
C VAL A 112 -3.56 2.99 6.24
N PRO A 113 -2.85 4.10 6.57
CA PRO A 113 -3.18 5.41 6.04
C PRO A 113 -3.22 5.41 4.51
N ALA A 114 -4.31 5.88 3.92
CA ALA A 114 -4.46 5.91 2.47
C ALA A 114 -5.28 7.09 1.96
N ILE A 115 -4.93 7.58 0.77
CA ILE A 115 -5.65 8.64 0.05
C ILE A 115 -5.80 8.29 -1.43
N ILE A 116 -6.77 8.94 -2.08
CA ILE A 116 -6.90 8.91 -3.54
C ILE A 116 -5.93 9.94 -4.13
N GLY A 117 -5.11 9.53 -5.09
CA GLY A 117 -4.19 10.42 -5.80
C GLY A 117 -3.52 9.77 -6.99
N VAL A 118 -3.02 10.58 -7.92
CA VAL A 118 -2.23 10.14 -9.08
C VAL A 118 -0.92 10.92 -9.09
N LEU A 119 0.18 10.22 -8.81
CA LEU A 119 1.52 10.79 -8.87
C LEU A 119 1.94 11.03 -10.33
N GLY A 120 2.48 12.21 -10.60
CA GLY A 120 2.93 12.64 -11.93
C GLY A 120 2.00 13.61 -12.65
N THR A 121 0.74 13.75 -12.22
CA THR A 121 -0.20 14.75 -12.76
C THR A 121 -0.59 15.83 -11.76
N ILE A 122 -0.49 15.54 -10.45
CA ILE A 122 -0.86 16.43 -9.36
C ILE A 122 0.24 16.41 -8.31
N MET A 123 0.58 17.59 -7.78
CA MET A 123 1.52 17.73 -6.66
C MET A 123 0.95 17.06 -5.40
N LEU A 124 1.79 16.32 -4.67
CA LEU A 124 1.36 15.70 -3.42
C LEU A 124 0.98 16.75 -2.37
N PRO A 125 -0.04 16.50 -1.53
CA PRO A 125 -0.39 17.38 -0.41
C PRO A 125 0.55 17.19 0.79
N PHE A 126 1.80 16.82 0.55
CA PHE A 126 2.82 16.56 1.56
C PHE A 126 4.05 17.42 1.26
N PRO A 127 4.66 18.07 2.26
CA PRO A 127 5.95 18.74 2.09
C PRO A 127 7.04 17.78 1.57
N SER A 128 8.07 18.32 0.91
CA SER A 128 9.30 17.57 0.62
C SER A 128 9.91 17.02 1.93
N GLY A 129 10.51 15.83 1.86
CA GLY A 129 11.07 15.14 3.02
C GLY A 129 10.04 14.56 4.00
N SER A 130 8.75 14.49 3.65
CA SER A 130 7.72 13.88 4.52
C SER A 130 7.90 12.36 4.71
N PHE A 131 8.63 11.71 3.80
CA PHE A 131 8.80 10.26 3.76
C PHE A 131 10.28 9.90 3.68
N ASP A 132 10.72 8.96 4.51
CA ASP A 132 12.10 8.45 4.51
C ASP A 132 12.37 7.51 3.33
N MET A 133 11.29 6.99 2.72
CA MET A 133 11.32 6.04 1.62
C MET A 133 10.13 6.27 0.68
N ALA A 134 10.33 6.09 -0.62
CA ALA A 134 9.25 5.89 -1.59
C ALA A 134 9.30 4.48 -2.16
N HIS A 135 8.14 3.84 -2.28
CA HIS A 135 7.98 2.52 -2.86
C HIS A 135 6.95 2.53 -3.98
N CYS A 136 7.26 1.74 -4.99
CA CYS A 136 6.33 1.45 -6.05
C CYS A 136 6.58 0.05 -6.60
N SER A 137 5.59 -0.84 -6.43
CA SER A 137 5.69 -2.21 -6.93
C SER A 137 5.63 -2.30 -8.47
N ARG A 138 4.79 -1.46 -9.10
CA ARG A 138 4.70 -1.24 -10.55
C ARG A 138 4.02 0.10 -10.83
N CYS A 139 4.79 1.12 -11.16
CA CYS A 139 4.24 2.38 -11.67
C CYS A 139 5.16 2.97 -12.72
N LEU A 140 4.54 3.75 -13.59
CA LEU A 140 5.21 4.56 -14.59
C LEU A 140 5.55 5.95 -14.02
N ILE A 141 5.90 6.04 -12.73
CA ILE A 141 6.30 7.31 -12.12
C ILE A 141 7.73 7.60 -12.59
N PRO A 142 7.96 8.69 -13.34
CA PRO A 142 9.29 9.02 -13.82
C PRO A 142 10.05 9.75 -12.72
N TRP A 143 10.47 9.03 -11.68
CA TRP A 143 11.10 9.58 -10.47
C TRP A 143 12.30 10.50 -10.76
N GLY A 144 13.02 10.27 -11.86
CA GLY A 144 14.18 11.09 -12.29
C GLY A 144 13.90 12.17 -13.33
N ALA A 145 12.67 12.32 -13.83
CA ALA A 145 12.39 13.26 -14.93
C ALA A 145 12.22 14.73 -14.49
N ASN A 146 12.05 15.00 -13.19
CA ASN A 146 11.79 16.35 -12.67
C ASN A 146 13.03 17.08 -12.15
N GLY A 147 14.25 16.59 -12.45
CA GLY A 147 15.50 17.23 -12.01
C GLY A 147 15.74 18.65 -12.55
N GLU A 148 14.88 19.17 -13.43
CA GLU A 148 14.96 20.54 -13.97
C GLU A 148 13.90 21.50 -13.40
N ASN A 149 12.90 21.01 -12.66
CA ASN A 149 11.90 21.85 -12.00
C ASN A 149 11.78 21.39 -10.54
N ASN A 150 12.21 22.23 -9.60
CA ASN A 150 12.28 22.06 -8.13
C ASN A 150 11.00 21.49 -7.44
N TYR A 151 10.60 20.29 -7.80
CA TYR A 151 9.58 19.47 -7.15
C TYR A 151 10.26 18.17 -6.75
N ASP A 152 11.20 18.34 -5.83
CA ASP A 152 11.98 17.25 -5.27
C ASP A 152 11.07 16.30 -4.51
N VAL A 153 11.11 15.04 -4.91
CA VAL A 153 10.62 13.91 -4.10
C VAL A 153 11.78 13.21 -3.39
N SER A 154 12.97 13.84 -3.38
CA SER A 154 14.07 13.53 -2.48
C SER A 154 14.16 14.53 -1.32
#